data_AF-A0A094B4V5-F1
#
_entry.id   AF-A0A094B4V5-F1
#
_cell.length_a   1.000
_cell.length_b   1.000
_cell.length_c   1.000
_cell.angle_alpha   90.00
_cell.angle_beta   90.00
_cell.angle_gamma   90.00
#
_symmetry.space_group_name_H-M   'P 1'
#
loop_
_entity.id
_entity.type
_entity.pdbx_description
1 polymer ?
#
loop_
_entity_poly.entity_id
_entity_poly.type
_entity_poly.pdbx_seq_one_letter_code
_entity_poly.pdbx_strand_id
1 'polypeptide(L)'
;MARGKRNRAEEAAPSVAKRLRSSSNGEAGQESSSTEPQNGHKKRQILLNAFDMSTVGHLSPGQWKNPKDRSAHKRDLQYWIDLAKILERGGINALFLADTYGGYDTYEGSLDNCIRRAAQWPVTDPTIPISAMAAVTKNLAFGITASTSFEPPFLLAKRFSTLDHLTRGRIG
;
A
#
# COMPACT_ATOMS: atom_id res chain seq x y z
N MET A 1 -26.56 -32.17 -35.70
CA MET A 1 -27.70 -31.23 -35.87
C MET A 1 -27.58 -30.19 -34.77
N ALA A 2 -27.51 -28.86 -34.92
CA ALA A 2 -27.55 -27.88 -36.02
C ALA A 2 -26.67 -26.67 -35.53
N ARG A 3 -25.64 -26.21 -36.26
CA ARG A 3 -25.59 -25.11 -37.25
C ARG A 3 -26.18 -23.75 -36.84
N GLY A 4 -25.33 -22.70 -36.82
CA GLY A 4 -25.65 -21.27 -36.99
C GLY A 4 -24.41 -20.38 -36.79
N LYS A 5 -23.53 -20.21 -37.80
CA LYS A 5 -23.36 -19.02 -38.69
C LYS A 5 -23.07 -17.70 -37.93
N ARG A 6 -21.80 -17.30 -37.80
CA ARG A 6 -21.06 -16.24 -38.57
C ARG A 6 -21.75 -14.87 -38.65
N ASN A 7 -21.04 -13.82 -38.24
CA ASN A 7 -20.60 -12.75 -39.17
C ASN A 7 -19.47 -11.88 -38.59
N ARG A 8 -18.56 -11.52 -39.50
CA ARG A 8 -17.33 -10.74 -39.36
C ARG A 8 -17.51 -9.50 -40.23
N ALA A 9 -17.17 -8.32 -39.72
CA ALA A 9 -16.91 -7.05 -40.41
C ALA A 9 -16.05 -6.28 -39.40
N GLU A 10 -14.79 -5.87 -39.58
CA GLU A 10 -13.99 -5.32 -40.69
C GLU A 10 -14.42 -3.94 -41.20
N GLU A 11 -13.41 -3.05 -41.27
CA GLU A 11 -13.34 -1.66 -41.76
C GLU A 11 -13.95 -0.53 -40.91
N ALA A 12 -13.38 0.66 -40.79
CA ALA A 12 -12.05 1.22 -41.10
C ALA A 12 -12.01 2.64 -40.48
N ALA A 13 -10.83 3.11 -40.07
CA ALA A 13 -10.61 4.48 -39.60
C ALA A 13 -10.44 5.47 -40.79
N PRO A 14 -10.86 6.75 -40.68
CA PRO A 14 -10.44 7.76 -41.65
C PRO A 14 -9.17 8.51 -41.21
N SER A 15 -8.32 8.70 -42.22
CA SER A 15 -7.01 9.34 -42.26
C SER A 15 -7.06 10.88 -42.21
N VAL A 16 -6.10 11.44 -41.46
CA VAL A 16 -5.29 12.66 -41.65
C VAL A 16 -5.63 13.59 -42.82
N ALA A 17 -5.85 14.88 -42.52
CA ALA A 17 -5.59 15.98 -43.45
C ALA A 17 -4.76 17.08 -42.76
N LYS A 18 -3.49 17.15 -43.19
CA LYS A 18 -2.47 18.13 -42.84
C LYS A 18 -2.67 19.34 -43.76
N ARG A 19 -2.85 20.56 -43.22
CA ARG A 19 -2.82 21.80 -44.04
C ARG A 19 -1.71 22.71 -43.54
N LEU A 20 -0.78 23.00 -44.44
CA LEU A 20 0.41 23.83 -44.28
C LEU A 20 0.27 25.06 -45.19
N ARG A 21 0.94 26.15 -44.78
CA ARG A 21 1.19 27.45 -45.44
C ARG A 21 0.09 28.51 -45.17
N SER A 22 0.41 29.77 -44.90
CA SER A 22 1.53 30.59 -45.38
C SER A 22 1.87 31.74 -44.42
N SER A 23 3.15 32.13 -44.38
CA SER A 23 3.67 33.33 -43.71
C SER A 23 3.42 34.60 -44.54
N SER A 24 3.10 35.71 -43.87
CA SER A 24 3.35 37.07 -44.35
C SER A 24 3.61 38.00 -43.16
N ASN A 25 4.73 38.72 -43.20
CA ASN A 25 5.26 39.64 -42.19
C ASN A 25 4.36 40.86 -41.93
N GLY A 26 4.40 41.38 -40.71
CA GLY A 26 3.94 42.72 -40.39
C GLY A 26 4.06 43.07 -38.90
N GLU A 27 5.02 43.95 -38.62
CA GLU A 27 5.05 44.94 -37.53
C GLU A 27 5.66 44.61 -36.16
N ALA A 28 6.55 45.53 -35.80
CA ALA A 28 7.38 45.55 -34.61
C ALA A 28 6.57 46.09 -33.42
N GLY A 29 6.43 45.26 -32.39
CA GLY A 29 6.15 45.67 -31.03
C GLY A 29 7.27 45.14 -30.15
N GLN A 30 8.10 46.03 -29.61
CA GLN A 30 8.98 45.70 -28.48
C GLN A 30 8.09 45.44 -27.25
N GLU A 31 7.66 44.21 -27.05
CA GLU A 31 7.30 43.73 -25.73
C GLU A 31 8.57 43.18 -25.08
N SER A 32 9.04 43.86 -24.04
CA SER A 32 10.05 43.33 -23.15
C SER A 32 9.49 42.10 -22.43
N SER A 33 9.57 40.93 -23.06
CA SER A 33 9.30 39.68 -22.38
C SER A 33 10.44 39.43 -21.41
N SER A 34 10.26 39.84 -20.15
CA SER A 34 11.03 39.29 -19.05
C SER A 34 10.70 37.81 -18.95
N THR A 35 11.41 36.98 -19.72
CA THR A 35 11.48 35.53 -19.52
C THR A 35 12.19 35.29 -18.20
N GLU A 36 11.47 35.44 -17.09
CA GLU A 36 11.87 34.78 -15.86
C GLU A 36 11.78 33.27 -16.10
N PRO A 37 12.83 32.50 -15.80
CA PRO A 37 12.74 31.06 -15.84
C PRO A 37 11.74 30.65 -14.75
N GLN A 38 10.55 30.19 -15.17
CA GLN A 38 9.62 29.52 -14.26
C GLN A 38 10.28 28.23 -13.80
N ASN A 39 11.06 28.33 -12.71
CA ASN A 39 11.61 27.18 -12.02
C ASN A 39 10.47 26.56 -11.20
N GLY A 40 9.54 25.95 -11.93
CA GLY A 40 8.33 25.32 -11.39
C GLY A 40 8.71 24.04 -10.64
N HIS A 41 9.25 24.18 -9.44
CA HIS A 41 9.45 23.04 -8.56
C HIS A 41 8.08 22.43 -8.23
N LYS A 42 7.74 21.33 -8.90
CA LYS A 42 6.54 20.53 -8.61
C LYS A 42 6.52 20.25 -7.10
N LYS A 43 5.47 20.72 -6.40
CA LYS A 43 5.33 20.51 -4.95
C LYS A 43 5.42 19.02 -4.64
N ARG A 44 6.49 18.61 -3.96
CA ARG A 44 6.69 17.22 -3.52
C ARG A 44 5.63 16.89 -2.47
N GLN A 45 5.05 15.70 -2.59
CA GLN A 45 4.10 15.19 -1.61
C GLN A 45 4.87 14.40 -0.55
N ILE A 46 4.46 14.55 0.71
CA ILE A 46 4.93 13.67 1.78
C ILE A 46 4.11 12.39 1.73
N LEU A 47 4.77 11.24 1.71
CA LEU A 47 4.11 9.95 1.82
C LEU A 47 3.90 9.64 3.30
N LEU A 48 2.65 9.42 3.69
CA LEU A 48 2.29 9.01 5.04
C LEU A 48 1.96 7.53 5.04
N ASN A 49 2.69 6.76 5.86
CA ASN A 49 2.42 5.35 6.10
C ASN A 49 1.88 5.17 7.52
N ALA A 50 0.89 4.30 7.67
CA ALA A 50 0.46 3.83 8.98
C ALA A 50 1.41 2.71 9.44
N PHE A 51 1.87 2.78 10.68
CA PHE A 51 2.75 1.77 11.26
C PHE A 51 1.98 0.97 12.30
N ASP A 52 1.83 -0.32 12.07
CA ASP A 52 1.13 -1.23 12.97
C ASP A 52 1.86 -2.57 13.07
N MET A 53 1.36 -3.45 13.95
CA MET A 53 1.87 -4.79 14.16
C MET A 53 0.71 -5.68 14.59
N SER A 54 0.73 -6.95 14.18
CA SER A 54 -0.33 -7.92 14.51
C SER A 54 -0.20 -8.48 15.93
N THR A 55 -0.17 -7.55 16.89
CA THR A 55 -0.01 -7.76 18.33
C THR A 55 -0.84 -6.74 19.12
N VAL A 56 -1.04 -7.00 20.41
CA VAL A 56 -1.82 -6.13 21.30
C VAL A 56 -1.04 -4.85 21.66
N GLY A 57 0.21 -4.95 22.12
CA GLY A 57 1.04 -3.79 22.46
C GLY A 57 2.24 -3.64 21.53
N HIS A 58 2.23 -2.63 20.66
CA HIS A 58 3.32 -2.38 19.72
C HIS A 58 4.37 -1.40 20.28
N LEU A 59 4.17 -0.09 20.10
CA LEU A 59 5.14 0.96 20.49
C LEU A 59 4.75 1.76 21.74
N SER A 60 3.51 1.61 22.22
CA SER A 60 2.99 2.41 23.33
C SER A 60 2.59 1.48 24.49
N PRO A 61 3.56 1.07 25.35
CA PRO A 61 3.31 0.13 26.44
C PRO A 61 2.13 0.57 27.32
N GLY A 62 1.20 -0.35 27.55
CA GLY A 62 0.04 -0.13 28.42
C GLY A 62 -1.13 0.64 27.80
N GLN A 63 -0.99 1.26 26.61
CA GLN A 63 -2.11 1.97 25.97
C GLN A 63 -3.28 1.04 25.62
N TRP A 64 -3.03 -0.26 25.45
CA TRP A 64 -4.07 -1.27 25.26
C TRP A 64 -5.10 -1.36 26.41
N LYS A 65 -4.80 -0.77 27.58
CA LYS A 65 -5.74 -0.66 28.70
C LYS A 65 -6.73 0.51 28.55
N ASN A 66 -6.50 1.41 27.61
CA ASN A 66 -7.40 2.52 27.35
C ASN A 66 -8.74 1.97 26.82
N PRO A 67 -9.90 2.34 27.40
CA PRO A 67 -11.21 1.84 26.94
C PRO A 67 -11.54 2.14 25.48
N LYS A 68 -10.85 3.11 24.86
CA LYS A 68 -11.00 3.45 23.44
C LYS A 68 -10.04 2.69 22.52
N ASP A 69 -9.04 2.00 23.08
CA ASP A 69 -8.10 1.20 22.29
C ASP A 69 -8.79 -0.06 21.76
N ARG A 70 -8.46 -0.43 20.52
CA ARG A 70 -9.02 -1.61 19.85
C ARG A 70 -7.97 -2.68 19.55
N SER A 71 -6.74 -2.53 20.03
CA SER A 71 -5.62 -3.42 19.73
C SER A 71 -5.85 -4.84 20.23
N ALA A 72 -6.64 -5.02 21.29
CA ALA A 72 -7.08 -6.35 21.75
C ALA A 72 -7.89 -7.14 20.71
N HIS A 73 -8.54 -6.45 19.75
CA HIS A 73 -9.37 -7.04 18.70
C HIS A 73 -8.60 -7.42 17.43
N LYS A 74 -7.28 -7.20 17.37
CA LYS A 74 -6.45 -7.50 16.19
C LYS A 74 -6.42 -8.96 15.76
N ARG A 75 -6.87 -9.89 16.61
CA ARG A 75 -7.04 -11.30 16.22
C ARG A 75 -8.31 -11.57 15.42
N ASP A 76 -9.20 -10.58 15.33
CA ASP A 76 -10.36 -10.62 14.45
C ASP A 76 -9.99 -10.02 13.09
N LEU A 77 -10.26 -10.76 12.01
CA LEU A 77 -10.03 -10.29 10.65
C LEU A 77 -10.78 -8.99 10.35
N GLN A 78 -11.95 -8.78 10.97
CA GLN A 78 -12.75 -7.57 10.78
C GLN A 78 -12.01 -6.30 11.23
N TYR A 79 -11.15 -6.37 12.25
CA TYR A 79 -10.30 -5.25 12.66
C TYR A 79 -9.44 -4.73 11.50
N TRP A 80 -8.78 -5.65 10.81
CA TRP A 80 -7.87 -5.33 9.69
C TRP A 80 -8.63 -4.79 8.49
N ILE A 81 -9.78 -5.39 8.18
CA ILE A 81 -10.68 -4.90 7.11
C ILE A 81 -11.13 -3.46 7.39
N ASP A 82 -11.53 -3.17 8.62
CA ASP A 82 -11.97 -1.82 9.01
C ASP A 82 -10.81 -0.82 8.99
N LEU A 83 -9.63 -1.21 9.49
CA LEU A 83 -8.42 -0.40 9.45
C LEU A 83 -8.05 -0.05 8.00
N ALA A 84 -8.00 -1.03 7.10
CA ALA A 84 -7.67 -0.79 5.69
C ALA A 84 -8.64 0.21 5.03
N LYS A 85 -9.94 0.10 5.32
CA LYS A 85 -10.94 1.08 4.84
C LYS A 85 -10.71 2.48 5.43
N ILE A 86 -10.32 2.58 6.70
CA ILE A 86 -9.99 3.88 7.33
C ILE A 86 -8.78 4.52 6.64
N LEU A 87 -7.71 3.75 6.45
CA LEU A 87 -6.47 4.24 5.86
C LEU A 87 -6.65 4.68 4.40
N GLU A 88 -7.37 3.88 3.59
CA GLU A 88 -7.71 4.24 2.21
C GLU A 88 -8.51 5.55 2.15
N ARG A 89 -9.55 5.70 2.99
CA ARG A 89 -10.31 6.96 3.07
C ARG A 89 -9.46 8.16 3.51
N GLY A 90 -8.46 7.90 4.34
CA GLY A 90 -7.52 8.92 4.83
C GLY A 90 -6.41 9.31 3.85
N GLY A 91 -6.34 8.67 2.67
CA GLY A 91 -5.27 8.92 1.70
C GLY A 91 -3.89 8.46 2.18
N ILE A 92 -3.84 7.50 3.10
CA ILE A 92 -2.60 6.90 3.58
C ILE A 92 -1.98 6.07 2.44
N ASN A 93 -0.68 6.23 2.24
CA ASN A 93 0.06 5.59 1.16
C ASN A 93 0.17 4.07 1.39
N ALA A 94 0.63 3.66 2.57
CA ALA A 94 0.78 2.25 2.91
C ALA A 94 0.45 1.97 4.38
N LEU A 95 -0.01 0.74 4.66
CA LEU A 95 0.04 0.13 5.98
C LEU A 95 1.30 -0.72 6.07
N PHE A 96 2.21 -0.36 6.97
CA PHE A 96 3.42 -1.12 7.26
C PHE A 96 3.20 -1.96 8.52
N LEU A 97 3.30 -3.28 8.39
CA LEU A 97 3.17 -4.26 9.45
C LEU A 97 4.55 -4.75 9.91
N ALA A 98 4.94 -4.34 11.11
CA ALA A 98 6.09 -4.93 11.80
C ALA A 98 5.81 -6.39 12.19
N ASP A 99 6.88 -7.15 12.42
CA ASP A 99 6.78 -8.53 12.90
C ASP A 99 7.99 -8.93 13.76
N THR A 100 7.78 -9.94 14.61
CA THR A 100 8.82 -10.63 15.38
C THR A 100 8.54 -12.13 15.44
N TYR A 101 9.60 -12.94 15.44
CA TYR A 101 9.51 -14.40 15.53
C TYR A 101 9.69 -14.92 16.96
N GLY A 102 9.94 -14.04 17.92
CA GLY A 102 10.15 -14.40 19.33
C GLY A 102 9.66 -13.30 20.28
N GLY A 103 9.39 -13.70 21.52
CA GLY A 103 9.10 -12.77 22.61
C GLY A 103 10.37 -12.12 23.16
N TYR A 104 10.20 -11.06 23.94
CA TYR A 104 11.32 -10.34 24.58
C TYR A 104 11.60 -10.87 25.98
N ASP A 105 12.72 -11.57 26.16
CA ASP A 105 13.13 -12.22 27.42
C ASP A 105 14.39 -11.63 28.06
N THR A 106 15.04 -10.65 27.40
CA THR A 106 16.28 -10.05 27.89
C THR A 106 16.11 -9.34 29.23
N TYR A 107 14.97 -8.67 29.44
CA TYR A 107 14.69 -7.97 30.68
C TYR A 107 14.33 -8.97 31.78
N GLU A 108 15.13 -8.97 32.86
CA GLU A 108 15.03 -9.91 33.99
C GLU A 108 15.18 -11.40 33.59
N GLY A 109 15.73 -11.68 32.40
CA GLY A 109 15.98 -13.04 31.92
C GLY A 109 14.70 -13.90 31.79
N SER A 110 13.54 -13.27 31.58
CA SER A 110 12.25 -13.95 31.58
C SER A 110 11.25 -13.31 30.62
N LEU A 111 10.44 -14.14 29.96
CA LEU A 111 9.31 -13.71 29.13
C LEU A 111 8.14 -13.14 29.93
N ASP A 112 8.10 -13.32 31.26
CA ASP A 112 6.93 -12.96 32.07
C ASP A 112 6.55 -11.48 31.89
N ASN A 113 7.54 -10.58 31.89
CA ASN A 113 7.29 -9.16 31.69
C ASN A 113 6.71 -8.85 30.30
N CYS A 114 7.20 -9.51 29.25
CA CYS A 114 6.71 -9.39 27.88
C CYS A 114 5.25 -9.83 27.78
N ILE A 115 4.92 -11.00 28.33
CA ILE A 115 3.57 -11.57 28.32
C ILE A 115 2.60 -10.70 29.12
N ARG A 116 2.93 -10.39 30.38
CA ARG A 116 2.05 -9.62 31.29
C ARG A 116 1.74 -8.21 30.78
N ARG A 117 2.65 -7.61 30.02
CA ARG A 117 2.50 -6.25 29.49
C ARG A 117 2.04 -6.22 28.03
N ALA A 118 1.87 -7.39 27.43
CA ALA A 118 1.56 -7.57 26.02
C ALA A 118 2.55 -6.84 25.09
N ALA A 119 3.85 -6.87 25.45
CA ALA A 119 4.90 -6.18 24.72
C ALA A 119 5.28 -6.98 23.47
N GLN A 120 4.67 -6.63 22.34
CA GLN A 120 4.69 -7.35 21.06
C GLN A 120 4.35 -8.84 21.17
N TRP A 121 3.64 -9.20 22.23
CA TRP A 121 3.18 -10.55 22.49
C TRP A 121 1.74 -10.54 22.95
N PRO A 122 0.90 -11.49 22.50
CA PRO A 122 1.20 -12.43 21.42
C PRO A 122 1.20 -11.73 20.06
N VAL A 123 1.88 -12.34 19.10
CA VAL A 123 1.96 -11.88 17.71
C VAL A 123 1.38 -12.95 16.79
N THR A 124 0.73 -12.52 15.71
CA THR A 124 0.21 -13.41 14.67
C THR A 124 0.82 -13.03 13.33
N ASP A 125 0.89 -13.98 12.40
CA ASP A 125 1.46 -13.78 11.07
C ASP A 125 0.78 -12.58 10.35
N PRO A 126 1.53 -11.51 10.01
CA PRO A 126 0.98 -10.31 9.39
C PRO A 126 0.57 -10.51 7.93
N THR A 127 0.98 -11.61 7.29
CA THR A 127 0.68 -11.88 5.88
C THR A 127 -0.76 -12.36 5.66
N ILE A 128 -1.36 -12.97 6.69
CA ILE A 128 -2.71 -13.55 6.64
C ILE A 128 -3.80 -12.53 6.31
N PRO A 129 -3.91 -11.35 6.98
CA PRO A 129 -4.97 -10.40 6.70
C PRO A 129 -4.81 -9.61 5.38
N ILE A 130 -3.65 -9.68 4.72
CA ILE A 130 -3.34 -8.82 3.55
C ILE A 130 -4.36 -8.97 2.42
N SER A 131 -4.72 -10.21 2.05
CA SER A 131 -5.65 -10.44 0.93
C SER A 131 -7.04 -9.88 1.23
N ALA A 132 -7.52 -9.99 2.48
CA ALA A 132 -8.79 -9.43 2.91
C ALA A 132 -8.78 -7.89 2.89
N MET A 133 -7.71 -7.27 3.38
CA MET A 133 -7.54 -5.82 3.32
C MET A 133 -7.44 -5.31 1.87
N ALA A 134 -6.70 -6.03 1.03
CA ALA A 134 -6.52 -5.70 -0.38
C ALA A 134 -7.83 -5.78 -1.17
N ALA A 135 -8.74 -6.68 -0.81
CA ALA A 135 -10.06 -6.83 -1.44
C ALA A 135 -10.98 -5.62 -1.19
N VAL A 136 -10.79 -4.89 -0.09
CA VAL A 136 -11.62 -3.74 0.30
C VAL A 136 -10.95 -2.38 0.04
N THR A 137 -9.78 -2.36 -0.59
CA THR A 137 -8.99 -1.17 -0.88
C THR A 137 -8.58 -1.12 -2.35
N LYS A 138 -8.29 0.08 -2.86
CA LYS A 138 -7.90 0.28 -4.26
C LYS A 138 -6.46 0.74 -4.39
N ASN A 139 -6.02 1.64 -3.52
CA ASN A 139 -4.73 2.31 -3.62
C ASN A 139 -3.80 2.01 -2.45
N LEU A 140 -4.34 1.70 -1.27
CA LEU A 140 -3.54 1.42 -0.08
C LEU A 140 -2.53 0.31 -0.34
N ALA A 141 -1.23 0.59 -0.16
CA ALA A 141 -0.19 -0.43 -0.21
C ALA A 141 0.00 -1.13 1.14
N PHE A 142 0.64 -2.30 1.12
CA PHE A 142 0.90 -3.12 2.28
C PHE A 142 2.40 -3.42 2.34
N GLY A 143 3.07 -2.95 3.39
CA GLY A 143 4.43 -3.34 3.72
C GLY A 143 4.39 -4.42 4.79
N ILE A 144 5.07 -5.55 4.62
CA ILE A 144 5.15 -6.60 5.64
C ILE A 144 6.61 -6.91 6.00
N THR A 145 6.86 -7.10 7.29
CA THR A 145 8.16 -7.60 7.75
C THR A 145 8.20 -9.12 7.61
N ALA A 146 9.30 -9.64 7.07
CA ALA A 146 9.57 -11.07 6.98
C ALA A 146 11.04 -11.36 7.34
N SER A 147 11.28 -12.48 8.03
CA SER A 147 12.64 -12.84 8.47
C SER A 147 13.35 -13.70 7.43
N THR A 148 14.53 -13.26 7.01
CA THR A 148 15.43 -14.08 6.17
C THR A 148 16.20 -15.13 6.96
N SER A 149 16.13 -15.11 8.30
CA SER A 149 16.76 -16.10 9.17
C SER A 149 15.90 -17.35 9.36
N PHE A 150 14.58 -17.20 9.36
CA PHE A 150 13.64 -18.28 9.64
C PHE A 150 12.87 -18.77 8.41
N GLU A 151 12.70 -17.92 7.39
CA GLU A 151 11.92 -18.28 6.21
C GLU A 151 12.81 -18.74 5.05
N PRO A 152 12.59 -19.95 4.50
CA PRO A 152 13.26 -20.39 3.29
C PRO A 152 12.97 -19.45 2.12
N PRO A 153 13.99 -19.00 1.35
CA PRO A 153 13.81 -18.01 0.29
C PRO A 153 12.74 -18.38 -0.74
N PHE A 154 12.61 -19.67 -1.06
CA PHE A 154 11.60 -20.12 -2.03
C PHE A 154 10.17 -19.91 -1.56
N LEU A 155 9.87 -20.22 -0.29
CA LEU A 155 8.53 -20.02 0.27
C LEU A 155 8.21 -18.54 0.43
N LEU A 156 9.21 -17.75 0.84
CA LEU A 156 9.10 -16.30 0.94
C LEU A 156 8.79 -15.68 -0.44
N ALA A 157 9.57 -16.02 -1.47
CA ALA A 157 9.35 -15.55 -2.83
C ALA A 157 7.95 -15.93 -3.35
N LYS A 158 7.53 -17.19 -3.16
CA LYS A 158 6.19 -17.64 -3.55
C LYS A 158 5.09 -16.83 -2.85
N ARG A 159 5.22 -16.57 -1.54
CA ARG A 159 4.23 -15.79 -0.78
C ARG A 159 4.15 -14.35 -1.29
N PHE A 160 5.29 -13.68 -1.46
CA PHE A 160 5.34 -12.31 -1.96
C PHE A 160 4.81 -12.19 -3.39
N SER A 161 5.19 -13.09 -4.31
CA SER A 161 4.63 -13.08 -5.68
C SER A 161 3.12 -13.33 -5.69
N THR A 162 2.62 -14.21 -4.82
CA THR A 162 1.17 -14.46 -4.69
C THR A 162 0.45 -13.21 -4.21
N LEU A 163 0.96 -12.56 -3.15
CA LEU A 163 0.38 -11.33 -2.65
C LEU A 163 0.49 -10.19 -3.65
N ASP A 164 1.57 -10.10 -4.42
CA ASP A 164 1.74 -9.09 -5.47
C ASP A 164 0.63 -9.19 -6.52
N HIS A 165 0.36 -10.40 -7.01
CA HIS A 165 -0.75 -10.65 -7.92
C HIS A 165 -2.12 -10.33 -7.30
N LEU A 166 -2.39 -10.82 -6.08
CA LEU A 166 -3.70 -10.63 -5.43
C LEU A 166 -3.97 -9.17 -5.04
N THR A 167 -2.91 -8.44 -4.69
CA THR A 167 -3.00 -7.03 -4.31
C THR A 167 -2.93 -6.10 -5.54
N ARG A 168 -2.53 -6.62 -6.71
CA ARG A 168 -2.25 -5.89 -7.95
C ARG A 168 -1.08 -4.91 -7.81
N GLY A 169 0.08 -5.41 -7.39
CA GLY A 169 1.30 -4.60 -7.31
C GLY A 169 1.39 -3.72 -6.07
N ARG A 170 0.70 -4.08 -4.97
CA ARG A 170 0.59 -3.24 -3.77
C ARG A 170 1.23 -3.86 -2.53
N ILE A 171 2.01 -4.92 -2.66
CA ILE A 171 2.77 -5.54 -1.56
C ILE A 171 4.24 -5.08 -1.61
N GLY A 172 4.88 -4.96 -0.45
CA GLY A 172 6.30 -4.64 -0.31
C GLY A 172 6.88 -5.06 1.03
#